data_AF-A0AAN0YGD8-F1
#
_entry.id   AF-A0AAN0YGD8-F1
#
_cell.length_a   1.000
_cell.length_b   1.000
_cell.length_c   1.000
_cell.angle_alpha   90.00
_cell.angle_beta   90.00
_cell.angle_gamma   90.00
#
_symmetry.space_group_name_H-M   'P 1'
#
loop_
_entity.id
_entity.type
_entity.pdbx_description
1 polymer ?
#
loop_
_entity_poly.entity_id
_entity_poly.type
_entity_poly.pdbx_seq_one_letter_code
_entity_poly.pdbx_strand_id
1 'polypeptide(L)' 'MQELTGRIAHQSLGVGVWVLETAAGVNYELRDLPQTCQQPGLQVTVTGEVLADAVSIAMVGPIFAVDTVTKL' A
#
# COMPACT_ATOMS: atom_id res chain seq x y z
N MET A 1 5.17 8.93 11.53
CA MET A 1 5.57 7.58 11.10
C MET A 1 4.58 6.57 11.68
N GLN A 2 3.99 5.75 10.82
CA GLN A 2 2.97 4.74 11.13
C GLN A 2 3.46 3.38 10.65
N GLU A 3 2.97 2.32 11.28
CA GLU A 3 3.20 0.93 10.89
C GLU A 3 1.87 0.28 10.51
N LEU A 4 1.83 -0.38 9.36
CA LEU A 4 0.66 -1.07 8.86
C LEU A 4 1.03 -2.48 8.43
N THR A 5 0.18 -3.46 8.74
CA THR A 5 0.34 -4.84 8.29
C THR A 5 -0.82 -5.21 7.39
N GLY A 6 -0.51 -5.88 6.29
CA GLY A 6 -1.49 -6.23 5.29
C GLY A 6 -0.94 -7.12 4.19
N ARG A 7 -1.79 -7.33 3.19
CA ARG A 7 -1.49 -8.13 2.01
C ARG A 7 -1.32 -7.20 0.81
N ILE A 8 -0.28 -7.42 0.03
CA ILE A 8 -0.07 -6.70 -1.23
C ILE A 8 -1.10 -7.16 -2.25
N ALA A 9 -1.80 -6.22 -2.85
CA ALA A 9 -2.67 -6.41 -4.00
C ALA A 9 -2.28 -5.43 -5.12
N HIS A 10 -2.74 -5.71 -6.33
CA HIS A 10 -2.56 -4.81 -7.47
C HIS A 10 -3.91 -4.53 -8.10
N GLN A 11 -4.26 -3.25 -8.24
CA GLN A 11 -5.51 -2.82 -8.86
C GLN A 11 -5.23 -2.22 -10.23
N SER A 12 -5.75 -2.84 -11.29
CA SER A 12 -5.43 -2.51 -12.68
C SER A 12 -6.22 -1.33 -13.28
N LEU A 13 -6.76 -0.44 -12.45
CA LEU A 13 -7.46 0.75 -12.96
C LEU A 13 -6.43 1.78 -13.45
N GLY A 14 -6.49 2.15 -14.74
CA GLY A 14 -5.50 3.04 -15.36
C GLY A 14 -4.14 2.35 -15.54
N VAL A 15 -3.06 2.98 -15.09
CA VAL A 15 -1.69 2.42 -15.15
C VAL A 15 -1.43 1.30 -14.15
N GLY A 16 -2.38 1.04 -13.25
CA GLY A 16 -2.23 0.09 -12.16
C GLY A 16 -1.63 0.74 -10.91
N VAL A 17 -2.13 0.36 -9.74
CA VAL A 17 -1.59 0.80 -8.44
C VAL A 17 -1.39 -0.39 -7.51
N TRP A 18 -0.39 -0.27 -6.64
CA TRP A 18 -0.15 -1.23 -5.57
C TRP A 18 -0.98 -0.85 -4.35
N VAL A 19 -1.57 -1.85 -3.70
CA VAL A 19 -2.52 -1.67 -2.61
C VAL A 19 -2.08 -2.51 -1.41
N LEU A 20 -2.17 -1.94 -0.21
CA LEU A 20 -2.12 -2.70 1.04
C LEU A 20 -3.54 -2.96 1.52
N GLU A 21 -3.96 -4.22 1.46
CA GLU A 21 -5.21 -4.68 2.06
C GLU A 21 -4.95 -4.97 3.54
N THR A 22 -5.52 -4.16 4.44
CA THR A 22 -5.37 -4.37 5.89
C THR A 22 -6.53 -5.20 6.44
N ALA A 23 -6.27 -5.94 7.52
CA ALA A 23 -7.32 -6.72 8.20
C ALA A 23 -8.43 -5.85 8.82
N ALA A 24 -8.16 -4.55 9.04
CA ALA A 24 -9.13 -3.58 9.54
C ALA A 24 -10.13 -3.11 8.45
N GLY A 25 -9.96 -3.56 7.19
CA GLY A 25 -10.84 -3.21 6.07
C GLY A 25 -10.54 -1.85 5.43
N VAL A 26 -9.49 -1.15 5.90
CA VAL A 26 -9.00 0.07 5.24
C VAL A 26 -7.90 -0.32 4.26
N ASN A 27 -8.05 0.10 3.00
CA ASN A 27 -7.05 -0.12 1.97
C ASN A 27 -6.25 1.14 1.72
N TYR A 28 -4.96 0.96 1.44
CA TYR A 28 -4.04 2.06 1.16
C TYR A 28 -3.44 1.87 -0.22
N GLU A 29 -3.44 2.90 -1.05
CA GLU A 29 -2.56 2.93 -2.22
C GLU A 29 -1.12 3.11 -1.72
N LEU A 30 -0.21 2.24 -2.17
CA LEU A 30 1.19 2.26 -1.75
C LEU A 30 2.01 3.06 -2.75
N ARG A 31 2.60 4.15 -2.26
CA ARG A 31 3.60 4.93 -2.98
C ARG A 31 5.00 4.48 -2.55
N ASP A 32 5.90 4.40 -3.52
CA ASP A 32 7.31 4.02 -3.33
C ASP A 32 7.52 2.58 -2.81
N LEU A 33 6.56 1.67 -3.10
CA LEU A 33 6.71 0.24 -2.80
C LEU A 33 7.91 -0.37 -3.57
N PRO A 34 8.91 -0.96 -2.89
CA PRO A 34 10.06 -1.57 -3.54
C PRO A 34 9.64 -2.66 -4.55
N GLN A 35 10.29 -2.70 -5.72
CA GLN A 35 10.00 -3.67 -6.79
C GLN A 35 10.02 -5.13 -6.30
N THR A 36 10.88 -5.46 -5.35
CA THR A 36 10.97 -6.81 -4.74
C THR A 36 9.74 -7.21 -3.91
N CYS A 37 8.84 -6.27 -3.65
CA CYS A 37 7.59 -6.44 -2.90
C CYS A 37 6.35 -6.16 -3.76
N GLN A 38 6.53 -5.79 -5.03
CA GLN A 38 5.47 -5.59 -6.03
C GLN A 38 4.96 -6.95 -6.55
N GLN A 39 4.41 -7.75 -5.64
CA GLN A 39 3.91 -9.09 -5.90
C GLN A 39 2.55 -9.28 -5.19
N PRO A 40 1.47 -9.54 -5.94
CA PRO A 40 0.17 -9.81 -5.33
C PRO A 40 0.24 -11.02 -4.40
N GLY A 41 -0.44 -10.93 -3.26
CA GLY A 41 -0.52 -11.99 -2.26
C GLY A 41 0.57 -11.97 -1.21
N LEU A 42 1.62 -11.15 -1.35
CA LEU A 42 2.69 -11.06 -0.36
C LEU A 42 2.17 -10.44 0.94
N GLN A 43 2.44 -11.10 2.07
CA GLN A 43 2.14 -10.58 3.39
C GLN A 43 3.31 -9.71 3.87
N VAL A 44 3.04 -8.48 4.29
CA VAL A 44 4.07 -7.53 4.70
C VAL A 44 3.65 -6.67 5.88
N THR A 45 4.64 -6.16 6.59
CA THR A 45 4.55 -4.98 7.44
C THR A 45 5.28 -3.83 6.76
N VAL A 46 4.64 -2.67 6.64
CA VAL A 46 5.23 -1.45 6.07
C VAL A 46 5.27 -0.34 7.12
N THR A 47 6.33 0.46 7.10
CA THR A 47 6.41 1.71 7.86
C THR A 47 6.40 2.90 6.92
N GLY A 48 5.84 4.02 7.36
CA GLY A 48 5.79 5.22 6.53
C GLY A 48 4.79 6.26 7.02
N GLU A 49 4.17 6.96 6.09
CA GLU A 49 3.20 8.01 6.40
C GLU A 49 2.01 8.04 5.44
N VAL A 50 0.85 8.45 5.96
CA VAL A 50 -0.34 8.71 5.15
C VAL A 50 -0.22 10.13 4.61
N LEU A 51 -0.35 10.30 3.30
CA LEU A 51 -0.33 11.61 2.66
C LEU A 51 -1.69 12.28 2.86
N ALA A 52 -1.82 13.13 3.87
CA ALA A 52 -3.11 13.72 4.29
C ALA A 52 -3.79 14.57 3.21
N ASP A 53 -3.02 15.23 2.35
CA ASP A 53 -3.52 16.10 1.29
C ASP A 53 -3.67 15.39 -0.07
N ALA A 54 -3.61 14.06 -0.09
CA ALA A 54 -3.70 13.25 -1.31
C ALA A 54 -4.60 12.02 -1.14
N VAL A 55 -5.37 11.72 -2.17
CA VAL A 55 -6.22 10.51 -2.23
C VAL A 55 -5.99 9.79 -3.55
N SER A 56 -6.19 8.47 -3.54
CA SER A 56 -6.05 7.64 -4.73
C SER A 56 -7.05 8.03 -5.82
N ILE A 57 -6.56 8.25 -7.04
CA ILE A 57 -7.42 8.37 -8.23
C ILE A 57 -8.03 7.03 -8.65
N ALA A 58 -7.48 5.92 -8.14
CA ALA A 58 -7.98 4.57 -8.38
C ALA A 58 -9.11 4.17 -7.41
N MET A 59 -9.59 5.11 -6.58
CA MET A 59 -10.66 4.91 -5.59
C MET A 59 -10.35 3.83 -4.53
N VAL A 60 -9.06 3.59 -4.26
CA VAL A 60 -8.59 2.61 -3.26
C VAL A 60 -8.82 3.11 -1.83
N GLY A 61 -8.53 4.39 -1.60
CA GLY A 61 -8.45 4.98 -0.26
C GLY A 61 -7.32 6.00 -0.15
N PRO A 62 -6.83 6.27 1.07
CA PRO A 62 -5.67 7.14 1.29
C PRO A 62 -4.39 6.59 0.66
N ILE A 63 -3.45 7.47 0.35
CA ILE A 63 -2.11 7.10 -0.13
C ILE A 63 -1.17 6.97 1.06
N PHE A 64 -0.43 5.86 1.12
CA PHE A 64 0.62 5.60 2.10
C PHE A 64 1.98 5.61 1.42
N ALA A 65 2.83 6.57 1.77
CA ALA A 65 4.22 6.63 1.33
C ALA A 65 5.05 5.66 2.16
N VAL A 66 5.68 4.70 1.50
CA VAL A 66 6.41 3.60 2.14
C VAL A 66 7.87 3.98 2.36
N ASP A 67 8.33 3.91 3.60
CA ASP A 67 9.75 4.05 3.96
C ASP A 67 10.46 2.70 4.02
N THR A 68 9.84 1.72 4.70
CA THR A 68 10.42 0.38 4.86
C THR A 68 9.37 -0.71 4.70
N VAL A 69 9.81 -1.90 4.28
CA VAL A 69 8.97 -3.07 4.09
C VAL A 69 9.65 -4.30 4.69
N THR A 70 8.92 -5.01 5.53
CA THR A 70 9.30 -6.32 6.08
C THR A 70 8.35 -7.38 5.54
N LYS A 71 8.89 -8.43 4.93
CA LYS A 71 8.10 -9.58 4.46
C LYS A 71 7.79 -10.50 5.65
N LEU A 72 6.57 -11.03 5.69
CA LEU A 72 6.10 -11.97 6.71
C LEU A 72 6.10 -13.42 6.22
#